data_AF-A0A329U9H7-F1
#
_entry.id   AF-A0A329U9H7-F1
#
_cell.length_a   1.000
_cell.length_b   1.000
_cell.length_c   1.000
_cell.angle_alpha   90.00
_cell.angle_beta   90.00
_cell.angle_gamma   90.00
#
_symmetry.space_group_name_H-M   'P 1'
#
loop_
_entity.id
_entity.type
_entity.pdbx_description
1 polymer ?
#
loop_
_entity_poly.entity_id
_entity_poly.type
_entity_poly.pdbx_seq_one_letter_code
_entity_poly.pdbx_strand_id
1 'polypeptide(L)'
;MVYLTGDTHGDIERFKHGKLRWLGKRDVVIVLGDFGFVWDGSKEEQKKLDWLRKRPYTLLFLDGAHENYDLLAQYPEEELFGGKVQALGGNVYHVCRGSVLTLEEKKYLCFGGAESPDREEREPGVNWWPQEMPSDEEYASCEQSLAANNWQVDYVLTHDAPSKFLDFSALAAGESNRLHLFLDKILLKMQYEKWFFGCYHKDAALSTKSRCVFCDVIPMK
;
A
#
# COMPACT_ATOMS: atom_id res chain seq x y z
N MET A 1 -4.97 1.89 -17.58
CA MET A 1 -5.62 2.72 -16.55
C MET A 1 -5.18 2.24 -15.18
N VAL A 2 -4.87 3.14 -14.26
CA VAL A 2 -4.55 2.80 -12.86
C VAL A 2 -5.83 2.75 -12.01
N TYR A 3 -5.95 1.74 -11.15
CA TYR A 3 -7.04 1.55 -10.20
C TYR A 3 -6.52 1.39 -8.78
N LEU A 4 -7.20 1.97 -7.80
CA LEU A 4 -6.89 1.82 -6.38
C LEU A 4 -7.97 1.00 -5.66
N THR A 5 -7.56 0.19 -4.70
CA THR A 5 -8.43 -0.52 -3.74
C THR A 5 -7.63 -0.76 -2.44
N GLY A 6 -8.23 -1.17 -1.33
CA GLY A 6 -7.49 -1.33 -0.05
C GLY A 6 -7.86 -2.60 0.70
N ASP A 7 -6.96 -3.10 1.55
CA ASP A 7 -7.21 -4.09 2.60
C ASP A 7 -7.93 -5.35 2.08
N THR A 8 -7.29 -6.06 1.15
CA THR A 8 -7.90 -7.26 0.54
C THR A 8 -7.92 -8.45 1.48
N HIS A 9 -7.04 -8.52 2.48
CA HIS A 9 -7.01 -9.56 3.52
C HIS A 9 -7.08 -10.99 2.95
N GLY A 10 -6.43 -11.23 1.80
CA GLY A 10 -6.43 -12.54 1.15
C GLY A 10 -7.76 -12.94 0.49
N ASP A 11 -8.74 -12.04 0.43
CA ASP A 11 -10.02 -12.29 -0.24
C ASP A 11 -9.87 -12.24 -1.76
N ILE A 12 -9.69 -13.43 -2.32
CA ILE A 12 -9.56 -13.64 -3.76
C ILE A 12 -10.84 -13.26 -4.54
N GLU A 13 -12.01 -13.25 -3.90
CA GLU A 13 -13.27 -12.95 -4.57
C GLU A 13 -13.32 -11.47 -5.02
N ARG A 14 -12.61 -10.58 -4.32
CA ARG A 14 -12.45 -9.17 -4.73
C ARG A 14 -11.90 -9.02 -6.14
N PHE A 15 -11.05 -9.93 -6.57
CA PHE A 15 -10.42 -9.92 -7.90
C PHE A 15 -11.22 -10.71 -8.95
N LYS A 16 -12.13 -11.59 -8.52
CA LYS A 16 -12.95 -12.41 -9.41
C LYS A 16 -14.24 -11.73 -9.84
N HIS A 17 -14.66 -10.69 -9.14
CA HIS A 17 -15.91 -9.98 -9.39
C HIS A 17 -15.68 -8.51 -9.75
N GLY A 18 -16.77 -7.82 -10.08
CA GLY A 18 -16.76 -6.37 -10.31
C GLY A 18 -15.81 -5.94 -11.42
N LYS A 19 -15.21 -4.76 -11.22
CA LYS A 19 -14.34 -4.11 -12.21
C LYS A 19 -13.01 -4.85 -12.40
N LEU A 20 -12.43 -5.36 -11.32
CA LEU A 20 -11.13 -6.04 -11.31
C LEU A 20 -11.12 -7.32 -12.16
N ARG A 21 -12.28 -7.99 -12.29
CA ARG A 21 -12.43 -9.17 -13.15
C ARG A 21 -12.12 -8.89 -14.62
N TRP A 22 -12.48 -7.72 -15.12
CA TRP A 22 -12.54 -7.41 -16.55
C TRP A 22 -11.36 -6.56 -17.06
N LEU A 23 -10.38 -6.29 -16.20
CA LEU A 23 -9.21 -5.50 -16.54
C LEU A 23 -8.30 -6.22 -17.54
N GLY A 24 -7.58 -5.45 -18.36
CA GLY A 24 -6.70 -5.94 -19.41
C GLY A 24 -5.22 -5.67 -19.13
N LYS A 25 -4.36 -6.00 -20.10
CA LYS A 25 -2.88 -5.94 -19.95
C LYS A 25 -2.28 -4.56 -19.74
N ARG A 26 -3.03 -3.50 -20.00
CA ARG A 26 -2.59 -2.10 -19.82
C ARG A 26 -3.11 -1.48 -18.52
N ASP A 27 -3.85 -2.27 -17.75
CA ASP A 27 -4.39 -1.83 -16.49
C ASP A 27 -3.44 -2.19 -15.35
N VAL A 28 -3.43 -1.32 -14.34
CA VAL A 28 -2.66 -1.49 -13.12
C VAL A 28 -3.62 -1.36 -11.95
N VAL A 29 -3.56 -2.30 -11.02
CA VAL A 29 -4.31 -2.25 -9.76
C VAL A 29 -3.32 -2.06 -8.63
N ILE A 30 -3.57 -1.10 -7.73
CA ILE A 30 -2.76 -0.87 -6.55
C ILE A 30 -3.62 -1.12 -5.31
N VAL A 31 -3.19 -2.05 -4.47
CA VAL A 31 -3.81 -2.35 -3.16
C VAL A 31 -3.10 -1.54 -2.07
N LEU A 32 -3.86 -0.74 -1.31
CA LEU A 32 -3.35 0.18 -0.30
C LEU A 32 -3.12 -0.50 1.06
N GLY A 33 -2.26 -1.52 1.09
CA GLY A 33 -1.94 -2.29 2.28
C GLY A 33 -2.88 -3.46 2.56
N ASP A 34 -2.49 -4.29 3.52
CA ASP A 34 -3.20 -5.50 3.95
C ASP A 34 -3.65 -6.35 2.76
N PHE A 35 -2.69 -6.70 1.90
CA PHE A 35 -2.90 -7.52 0.73
C PHE A 35 -3.36 -8.93 1.12
N GLY A 36 -2.70 -9.52 2.13
CA GLY A 36 -3.11 -10.78 2.76
C GLY A 36 -2.92 -12.04 1.90
N PHE A 37 -2.05 -11.99 0.88
CA PHE A 37 -1.64 -13.17 0.10
C PHE A 37 -0.17 -13.55 0.33
N VAL A 38 0.45 -13.01 1.39
CA VAL A 38 1.82 -13.30 1.83
C VAL A 38 1.82 -13.34 3.36
N TRP A 39 1.50 -14.51 3.93
CA TRP A 39 1.34 -14.72 5.37
C TRP A 39 2.02 -16.00 5.85
N ASP A 40 1.53 -17.17 5.42
CA ASP A 40 2.01 -18.46 5.95
C ASP A 40 2.70 -19.34 4.90
N GLY A 41 2.69 -18.95 3.62
CA GLY A 41 3.24 -19.75 2.54
C GLY A 41 2.51 -21.06 2.31
N SER A 42 1.30 -21.23 2.87
CA SER A 42 0.52 -22.46 2.76
C SER A 42 0.17 -22.77 1.31
N LYS A 43 -0.14 -24.04 1.05
CA LYS A 43 -0.60 -24.47 -0.29
C LYS A 43 -1.86 -23.75 -0.74
N GLU A 44 -2.70 -23.29 0.18
CA GLU A 44 -3.91 -22.53 -0.17
C GLU A 44 -3.55 -21.10 -0.58
N GLU A 45 -2.71 -20.42 0.20
CA GLU A 45 -2.20 -19.10 -0.13
C GLU A 45 -1.48 -19.10 -1.46
N GLN A 46 -0.54 -20.03 -1.67
CA GLN A 46 0.20 -20.14 -2.93
C GLN A 46 -0.73 -20.38 -4.14
N LYS A 47 -1.83 -21.12 -3.98
CA LYS A 47 -2.84 -21.27 -5.06
C LYS A 47 -3.56 -19.95 -5.37
N LYS A 48 -3.91 -19.17 -4.34
CA LYS A 48 -4.54 -17.85 -4.52
C LYS A 48 -3.56 -16.88 -5.19
N LEU A 49 -2.32 -16.83 -4.71
CA LEU A 49 -1.26 -16.01 -5.28
C LEU A 49 -0.95 -16.42 -6.73
N ASP A 50 -0.83 -17.72 -7.04
CA ASP A 50 -0.63 -18.22 -8.40
C ASP A 50 -1.77 -17.85 -9.37
N TRP A 51 -2.99 -17.75 -8.86
CA TRP A 51 -4.12 -17.26 -9.65
C TRP A 51 -3.99 -15.76 -9.95
N LEU A 52 -3.54 -14.97 -8.97
CA LEU A 52 -3.26 -13.53 -9.10
C LEU A 52 -2.10 -13.27 -10.07
N ARG A 53 -1.01 -14.04 -9.99
CA ARG A 53 0.14 -14.01 -10.90
C ARG A 53 -0.25 -14.16 -12.38
N LYS A 54 -1.37 -14.84 -12.65
CA LYS A 54 -1.91 -15.11 -13.99
C LYS A 54 -2.96 -14.07 -14.43
N ARG A 55 -3.21 -13.01 -13.66
CA ARG A 55 -4.09 -11.92 -14.10
C ARG A 55 -3.45 -11.16 -15.27
N PRO A 56 -4.25 -10.70 -16.24
CA PRO A 56 -3.70 -10.03 -17.41
C PRO A 56 -3.12 -8.66 -17.07
N TYR A 57 -3.64 -7.99 -16.03
CA TYR A 57 -3.19 -6.68 -15.54
C TYR A 57 -2.04 -6.80 -14.54
N THR A 58 -1.34 -5.69 -14.32
CA THR A 58 -0.34 -5.55 -13.24
C THR A 58 -1.04 -5.32 -11.91
N LEU A 59 -0.61 -6.05 -10.88
CA LEU A 59 -1.08 -5.91 -9.52
C LEU A 59 0.09 -5.45 -8.63
N LEU A 60 -0.05 -4.25 -8.09
CA LEU A 60 0.85 -3.66 -7.11
C LEU A 60 0.16 -3.69 -5.75
N PHE A 61 0.92 -3.84 -4.67
CA PHE A 61 0.40 -3.63 -3.34
C PHE A 61 1.43 -2.92 -2.46
N LEU A 62 0.93 -2.09 -1.54
CA LEU A 62 1.71 -1.63 -0.39
C LEU A 62 1.61 -2.70 0.69
N ASP A 63 2.63 -2.80 1.53
CA ASP A 63 2.56 -3.54 2.79
C ASP A 63 1.74 -2.76 3.84
N GLY A 64 1.19 -3.49 4.80
CA GLY A 64 0.41 -3.00 5.93
C GLY A 64 0.72 -3.75 7.23
N ALA A 65 -0.27 -3.85 8.11
CA ALA A 65 -0.11 -4.56 9.39
C ALA A 65 -0.27 -6.09 9.26
N HIS A 66 -0.81 -6.57 8.12
CA HIS A 66 -1.16 -7.98 7.92
C HIS A 66 -0.35 -8.65 6.81
N GLU A 67 0.98 -8.49 6.88
CA GLU A 67 1.94 -9.16 6.01
C GLU A 67 3.00 -9.91 6.82
N ASN A 68 3.47 -11.03 6.30
CA ASN A 68 4.66 -11.69 6.82
C ASN A 68 5.92 -11.08 6.18
N TYR A 69 6.60 -10.24 6.95
CA TYR A 69 7.77 -9.51 6.49
C TYR A 69 9.00 -10.40 6.25
N ASP A 70 9.12 -11.54 6.94
CA ASP A 70 10.20 -12.50 6.70
C ASP A 70 10.03 -13.21 5.35
N LEU A 71 8.79 -13.50 4.94
CA LEU A 71 8.49 -14.00 3.59
C LEU A 71 8.66 -12.91 2.55
N LEU A 72 8.18 -11.69 2.84
CA LEU A 72 8.26 -10.57 1.90
C LEU A 72 9.72 -10.21 1.56
N ALA A 73 10.61 -10.23 2.57
CA ALA A 73 12.04 -9.96 2.40
C ALA A 73 12.77 -10.98 1.50
N GLN A 74 12.21 -12.16 1.24
CA GLN A 74 12.82 -13.18 0.38
C GLN A 74 12.61 -12.90 -1.11
N TYR A 75 11.65 -12.06 -1.48
CA TYR A 75 11.39 -11.74 -2.88
C TYR A 75 12.45 -10.78 -3.43
N PRO A 76 12.90 -10.99 -4.68
CA PRO A 76 13.94 -10.17 -5.28
C PRO A 76 13.45 -8.74 -5.49
N GLU A 77 14.30 -7.78 -5.18
CA GLU A 77 14.07 -6.38 -5.47
C GLU A 77 14.46 -6.05 -6.92
N GLU A 78 13.61 -5.29 -7.59
CA GLU A 78 13.79 -4.83 -8.96
C GLU A 78 13.40 -3.35 -9.08
N GLU A 79 13.93 -2.67 -10.09
CA GLU A 79 13.54 -1.30 -10.42
C GLU A 79 12.56 -1.34 -11.60
N LEU A 80 11.29 -1.12 -11.30
CA LEU A 80 10.19 -1.14 -12.27
C LEU A 80 9.25 0.04 -12.02
N PHE A 81 8.56 0.47 -13.08
CA PHE A 81 7.65 1.62 -13.00
C PHE A 81 8.31 2.90 -12.45
N GLY A 82 9.64 3.03 -12.56
CA GLY A 82 10.38 4.19 -12.03
C GLY A 82 10.64 4.18 -10.53
N GLY A 83 10.33 3.09 -9.82
CA GLY A 83 10.64 2.93 -8.39
C GLY A 83 11.04 1.50 -8.04
N LYS A 84 11.27 1.27 -6.75
CA LYS A 84 11.73 -0.03 -6.24
C LYS A 84 10.54 -0.91 -5.89
N VAL A 85 10.55 -2.14 -6.39
CA VAL A 85 9.51 -3.14 -6.13
C VAL A 85 10.14 -4.48 -5.81
N GLN A 86 9.38 -5.37 -5.17
CA GLN A 86 9.73 -6.78 -5.05
C GLN A 86 8.83 -7.62 -5.95
N ALA A 87 9.44 -8.46 -6.79
CA ALA A 87 8.72 -9.29 -7.73
C ALA A 87 8.23 -10.58 -7.06
N LEU A 88 6.91 -10.68 -6.86
CA LEU A 88 6.29 -11.91 -6.35
C LEU A 88 6.06 -12.93 -7.47
N GLY A 89 6.34 -12.57 -8.72
CA GLY A 89 6.20 -13.41 -9.92
C GLY A 89 4.98 -13.06 -10.77
N GLY A 90 5.04 -13.42 -12.05
CA GLY A 90 3.99 -13.07 -13.02
C GLY A 90 3.81 -11.55 -13.10
N ASN A 91 2.61 -11.08 -12.78
CA ASN A 91 2.27 -9.65 -12.82
C ASN A 91 2.04 -9.04 -11.42
N VAL A 92 2.52 -9.68 -10.34
CA VAL A 92 2.29 -9.23 -8.94
C VAL A 92 3.58 -8.69 -8.34
N TYR A 93 3.51 -7.48 -7.79
CA TYR A 93 4.65 -6.80 -7.19
C TYR A 93 4.26 -6.13 -5.87
N HIS A 94 5.13 -6.26 -4.89
CA HIS A 94 5.11 -5.43 -3.69
C HIS A 94 5.88 -4.14 -3.98
N VAL A 95 5.35 -2.98 -3.59
CA VAL A 95 6.05 -1.70 -3.79
C VAL A 95 6.86 -1.37 -2.54
N CYS A 96 8.19 -1.31 -2.66
CA CYS A 96 9.04 -1.00 -1.52
C CYS A 96 8.73 0.41 -1.01
N ARG A 97 8.64 0.55 0.32
CA ARG A 97 8.30 1.81 0.99
C ARG A 97 9.19 2.97 0.54
N GLY A 98 8.56 4.10 0.24
CA GLY A 98 9.25 5.32 -0.18
C GLY A 98 9.53 5.40 -1.68
N SER A 99 9.08 4.42 -2.45
CA SER A 99 9.19 4.46 -3.92
C SER A 99 8.23 5.48 -4.53
N VAL A 100 8.69 6.18 -5.56
CA VAL A 100 7.85 7.04 -6.39
C VAL A 100 7.68 6.35 -7.75
N LEU A 101 6.50 5.82 -8.02
CA LEU A 101 6.20 5.16 -9.29
C LEU A 101 5.73 6.18 -10.32
N THR A 102 6.05 5.94 -11.59
CA THR A 102 5.51 6.65 -12.75
C THR A 102 4.60 5.71 -13.53
N LEU A 103 3.30 5.96 -13.45
CA LEU A 103 2.25 5.18 -14.12
C LEU A 103 1.36 6.13 -14.89
N GLU A 104 1.10 5.87 -16.17
CA GLU A 104 0.28 6.75 -17.03
C GLU A 104 0.72 8.23 -16.97
N GLU A 105 2.04 8.48 -17.01
CA GLU A 105 2.67 9.82 -16.94
C GLU A 105 2.45 10.57 -15.61
N LYS A 106 1.87 9.90 -14.61
CA LYS A 106 1.60 10.42 -13.27
C LYS A 106 2.54 9.81 -12.24
N LYS A 107 2.94 10.61 -11.25
CA LYS A 107 3.82 10.19 -10.15
C LYS A 107 3.01 9.80 -8.92
N TYR A 108 3.31 8.62 -8.38
CA TYR A 108 2.67 8.04 -7.20
C TYR A 108 3.72 7.82 -6.12
N LEU A 109 3.68 8.58 -5.03
CA LEU A 109 4.42 8.20 -3.83
C LEU A 109 3.71 6.99 -3.20
N CYS A 110 4.46 5.92 -2.94
CA CYS A 110 3.96 4.70 -2.33
C CYS A 110 4.68 4.46 -1.00
N PHE A 111 3.92 4.38 0.09
CA PHE A 111 4.48 4.20 1.43
C PHE A 111 3.57 3.34 2.31
N GLY A 112 3.90 2.06 2.45
CA GLY A 112 3.20 1.11 3.32
C GLY A 112 3.55 1.23 4.79
N GLY A 113 3.10 0.24 5.56
CA GLY A 113 3.24 0.14 7.01
C GLY A 113 1.99 0.61 7.76
N ALA A 114 1.78 0.01 8.93
CA ALA A 114 0.78 0.38 9.93
C ALA A 114 1.15 -0.25 11.28
N GLU A 115 0.54 0.22 12.36
CA GLU A 115 0.73 -0.38 13.68
C GLU A 115 -0.39 -1.37 14.01
N SER A 116 -0.06 -2.64 14.28
CA SER A 116 -1.02 -3.59 14.83
C SER A 116 -1.48 -3.16 16.23
N PRO A 117 -2.79 -2.89 16.44
CA PRO A 117 -3.31 -2.44 17.74
C PRO A 117 -3.26 -3.53 18.82
N ASP A 118 -3.26 -4.80 18.40
CA ASP A 118 -3.22 -6.00 19.25
C ASP A 118 -1.82 -6.60 19.39
N ARG A 119 -0.76 -5.83 19.07
CA ARG A 119 0.64 -6.31 19.13
C ARG A 119 1.04 -6.92 20.48
N GLU A 120 0.48 -6.43 21.58
CA GLU A 120 0.82 -6.92 22.94
C GLU A 120 0.31 -8.33 23.20
N GLU A 121 -0.68 -8.78 22.42
CA GLU A 121 -1.29 -10.12 22.49
C GLU A 121 -0.70 -11.09 21.46
N ARG A 122 0.27 -10.63 20.65
CA ARG A 122 0.87 -11.38 19.54
C ARG A 122 2.31 -11.81 19.83
N GLU A 123 2.77 -12.82 19.09
CA GLU A 123 4.12 -13.37 19.17
C GLU A 123 4.98 -12.85 18.02
N PRO A 124 6.10 -12.14 18.31
CA PRO A 124 7.01 -11.63 17.29
C PRO A 124 7.57 -12.73 16.39
N GLY A 125 7.48 -12.52 15.07
CA GLY A 125 7.93 -13.47 14.04
C GLY A 125 6.96 -14.61 13.74
N VAL A 126 5.79 -14.65 14.39
CA VAL A 126 4.78 -15.70 14.18
C VAL A 126 3.49 -15.11 13.61
N ASN A 127 2.92 -14.12 14.29
CA ASN A 127 1.68 -13.45 13.87
C ASN A 127 1.78 -11.92 14.01
N TRP A 128 2.96 -11.40 14.31
CA TRP A 128 3.29 -9.98 14.37
C TRP A 128 4.74 -9.77 13.97
N TRP A 129 5.02 -8.72 13.21
CA TRP A 129 6.38 -8.33 12.85
C TRP A 129 6.65 -6.88 13.23
N PRO A 130 7.75 -6.58 13.96
CA PRO A 130 8.14 -5.19 14.21
C PRO A 130 8.33 -4.38 12.93
N GLN A 131 8.62 -5.05 11.81
CA GLN A 131 8.76 -4.48 10.47
C GLN A 131 7.45 -3.91 9.90
N GLU A 132 6.28 -4.18 10.50
CA GLU A 132 5.02 -3.46 10.22
C GLU A 132 5.22 -1.94 10.35
N MET A 133 6.09 -1.51 11.26
CA MET A 133 6.52 -0.12 11.37
C MET A 133 7.76 0.13 10.50
N PRO A 134 7.78 1.23 9.71
CA PRO A 134 8.95 1.56 8.90
C PRO A 134 10.20 1.88 9.72
N SER A 135 11.32 1.41 9.20
CA SER A 135 12.68 1.68 9.67
C SER A 135 13.14 3.10 9.36
N ASP A 136 14.21 3.53 10.01
CA ASP A 136 14.78 4.87 9.79
C ASP A 136 15.35 4.99 8.36
N GLU A 137 15.88 3.90 7.82
CA GLU A 137 16.36 3.78 6.45
C GLU A 137 15.22 3.94 5.43
N GLU A 138 14.05 3.35 5.67
CA GLU A 138 12.88 3.48 4.79
C GLU A 138 12.32 4.92 4.82
N TYR A 139 12.26 5.55 5.99
CA TYR A 139 11.91 6.98 6.09
C TYR A 139 12.90 7.86 5.33
N ALA A 140 14.20 7.62 5.49
CA ALA A 140 15.23 8.37 4.79
C ALA A 140 15.17 8.15 3.27
N SER A 141 14.95 6.91 2.82
CA SER A 141 14.77 6.57 1.41
C SER A 141 13.57 7.31 0.81
N CYS A 142 12.43 7.35 1.51
CA CYS A 142 11.25 8.11 1.09
C CYS A 142 11.57 9.60 0.93
N GLU A 143 12.28 10.22 1.88
CA GLU A 143 12.68 11.63 1.75
C GLU A 143 13.64 11.87 0.59
N GLN A 144 14.55 10.92 0.31
CA GLN A 144 15.44 10.98 -0.85
C GLN A 144 14.67 10.89 -2.17
N SER A 145 13.72 9.94 -2.28
CA SER A 145 12.85 9.81 -3.44
C SER A 145 12.02 11.07 -3.66
N LEU A 146 11.47 11.66 -2.59
CA LEU A 146 10.74 12.92 -2.67
C LEU A 146 11.65 14.07 -3.09
N ALA A 147 12.86 14.17 -2.54
CA ALA A 147 13.82 15.20 -2.93
C ALA A 147 14.23 15.08 -4.41
N ALA A 148 14.46 13.87 -4.91
CA ALA A 148 14.75 13.61 -6.33
C ALA A 148 13.56 14.00 -7.24
N ASN A 149 12.35 14.01 -6.70
CA ASN A 149 11.13 14.47 -7.38
C ASN A 149 10.76 15.92 -7.04
N ASN A 150 11.70 16.72 -6.50
CA ASN A 150 11.48 18.12 -6.11
C ASN A 150 10.30 18.31 -5.13
N TRP A 151 10.05 17.33 -4.27
CA TRP A 151 8.93 17.29 -3.34
C TRP A 151 7.57 17.43 -4.02
N GLN A 152 7.44 16.96 -5.26
CA GLN A 152 6.21 17.03 -6.05
C GLN A 152 5.87 15.67 -6.66
N VAL A 153 4.65 15.21 -6.38
CA VAL A 153 4.03 14.01 -6.98
C VAL A 153 2.57 14.32 -7.26
N ASP A 154 1.92 13.55 -8.12
CA ASP A 154 0.49 13.73 -8.38
C ASP A 154 -0.35 13.09 -7.26
N TYR A 155 0.00 11.86 -6.89
CA TYR A 155 -0.75 11.04 -5.95
C TYR A 155 0.12 10.51 -4.82
N VAL A 156 -0.45 10.45 -3.62
CA VAL A 156 0.16 9.81 -2.45
C VAL A 156 -0.69 8.61 -2.06
N LEU A 157 -0.06 7.45 -1.98
CA LEU A 157 -0.67 6.17 -1.66
C LEU A 157 -0.01 5.64 -0.39
N THR A 158 -0.77 5.51 0.67
CA THR A 158 -0.29 4.93 1.93
C THR A 158 -1.22 3.81 2.39
N HIS A 159 -0.75 2.96 3.31
CA HIS A 159 -1.68 2.07 4.01
C HIS A 159 -2.33 2.84 5.18
N ASP A 160 -1.54 3.40 6.08
CA ASP A 160 -2.04 4.22 7.18
C ASP A 160 -2.20 5.72 6.81
N ALA A 161 -2.91 6.50 7.62
CA ALA A 161 -3.20 7.91 7.41
C ALA A 161 -2.27 8.84 8.22
N PRO A 162 -1.97 10.05 7.74
CA PRO A 162 -1.44 11.12 8.59
C PRO A 162 -2.38 11.42 9.76
N SER A 163 -1.84 11.68 10.97
CA SER A 163 -2.66 12.01 12.14
C SER A 163 -3.59 13.20 11.90
N LYS A 164 -3.14 14.20 11.12
CA LYS A 164 -3.96 15.37 10.75
C LYS A 164 -5.24 15.04 9.99
N PHE A 165 -5.30 13.90 9.30
CA PHE A 165 -6.52 13.45 8.62
C PHE A 165 -7.50 12.79 9.61
N LEU A 166 -6.98 12.17 10.66
CA LEU A 166 -7.77 11.46 11.66
C LEU A 166 -8.44 12.43 12.64
N ASP A 167 -7.74 13.49 13.04
CA ASP A 167 -8.19 14.51 14.02
C ASP A 167 -9.59 15.11 13.70
N PHE A 168 -10.00 15.09 12.43
CA PHE A 168 -11.26 15.68 11.96
C PHE A 168 -12.20 14.66 11.31
N SER A 169 -11.95 13.36 11.48
CA SER A 169 -12.71 12.28 10.84
C SER A 169 -13.45 11.39 11.84
N ALA A 170 -14.41 10.62 11.34
CA ALA A 170 -15.02 9.51 12.10
C ALA A 170 -14.22 8.20 12.00
N LEU A 171 -12.96 8.27 11.56
CA LEU A 171 -12.01 7.17 11.57
C LEU A 171 -11.36 7.18 12.96
N ALA A 172 -11.30 6.00 13.60
CA ALA A 172 -10.90 5.92 15.00
C ALA A 172 -9.48 6.48 15.18
N ALA A 173 -9.34 7.44 16.10
CA ALA A 173 -8.05 7.94 16.53
C ALA A 173 -7.46 6.95 17.53
N GLY A 174 -6.53 6.11 17.06
CA GLY A 174 -5.54 5.49 17.95
C GLY A 174 -4.55 6.54 18.46
N GLU A 175 -3.61 6.13 19.30
CA GLU A 175 -2.49 7.00 19.65
C GLU A 175 -1.64 7.33 18.41
N SER A 176 -1.18 8.57 18.30
CA SER A 176 -0.26 8.95 17.23
C SER A 176 1.07 8.23 17.42
N ASN A 177 1.55 7.56 16.38
CA ASN A 177 2.80 6.81 16.40
C ASN A 177 3.81 7.46 15.45
N ARG A 178 5.00 6.85 15.34
CA ARG A 178 6.09 7.40 14.54
C ARG A 178 5.76 7.49 13.04
N LEU A 179 4.95 6.56 12.53
CA LEU A 179 4.48 6.58 11.15
C LEU A 179 3.53 7.77 10.91
N HIS A 180 2.54 7.96 11.78
CA HIS A 180 1.62 9.11 11.73
C HIS A 180 2.38 10.45 11.68
N LEU A 181 3.39 10.61 12.53
CA LEU A 181 4.22 11.81 12.59
C LEU A 181 5.07 12.01 11.31
N PHE A 182 5.59 10.94 10.74
CA PHE A 182 6.32 11.00 9.47
C PHE A 182 5.39 11.39 8.30
N LEU A 183 4.19 10.80 8.25
CA LEU A 183 3.20 11.14 7.23
C LEU A 183 2.75 12.60 7.35
N ASP A 184 2.55 13.11 8.58
CA ASP A 184 2.30 14.53 8.83
C ASP A 184 3.45 15.43 8.35
N LYS A 185 4.70 15.02 8.57
CA LYS A 185 5.89 15.76 8.11
C LYS A 185 5.91 15.89 6.59
N ILE A 186 5.71 14.81 5.84
CA ILE A 186 5.73 14.87 4.37
C ILE A 186 4.49 15.60 3.84
N LEU A 187 3.32 15.40 4.46
CA LEU A 187 2.06 16.08 4.14
C LEU A 187 2.22 17.61 4.12
N LEU A 188 2.96 18.17 5.08
CA LEU A 188 3.18 19.61 5.21
C LEU A 188 4.24 20.14 4.24
N LYS A 189 5.11 19.29 3.70
CA LYS A 189 6.28 19.70 2.92
C LYS A 189 6.10 19.52 1.42
N MET A 190 5.38 18.49 1.00
CA MET A 190 5.25 18.12 -0.41
C MET A 190 4.07 18.78 -1.12
N GLN A 191 4.15 18.86 -2.44
CA GLN A 191 3.04 19.22 -3.31
C GLN A 191 2.41 17.96 -3.89
N TYR A 192 1.09 17.84 -3.77
CA TYR A 192 0.31 16.71 -4.28
C TYR A 192 -1.13 17.11 -4.64
N GLU A 193 -1.74 16.34 -5.55
CA GLU A 193 -3.14 16.50 -5.94
C GLU A 193 -4.08 15.77 -4.99
N LYS A 194 -3.84 14.46 -4.78
CA LYS A 194 -4.68 13.62 -3.90
C LYS A 194 -3.88 12.60 -3.10
N TRP A 195 -4.39 12.27 -1.93
CA TRP A 195 -3.89 11.27 -1.00
C TRP A 195 -4.95 10.18 -0.79
N PHE A 196 -4.54 8.93 -0.96
CA PHE A 196 -5.37 7.76 -0.71
C PHE A 196 -4.71 6.87 0.35
N PHE A 197 -5.49 6.35 1.27
CA PHE A 197 -5.02 5.48 2.34
C PHE A 197 -6.03 4.35 2.64
N GLY A 198 -5.55 3.24 3.19
CA GLY A 198 -6.32 2.05 3.59
C GLY A 198 -6.49 1.98 5.11
N CYS A 199 -6.31 0.80 5.71
CA CYS A 199 -6.22 0.49 7.15
C CYS A 199 -7.54 0.63 7.95
N TYR A 200 -8.41 1.58 7.63
CA TYR A 200 -9.59 1.89 8.46
C TYR A 200 -10.87 1.16 8.04
N HIS A 201 -10.79 0.26 7.04
CA HIS A 201 -11.92 -0.52 6.51
C HIS A 201 -13.16 0.31 6.15
N LYS A 202 -12.97 1.52 5.62
CA LYS A 202 -14.06 2.40 5.16
C LYS A 202 -13.74 3.03 3.82
N ASP A 203 -14.76 3.15 2.98
CA ASP A 203 -14.72 3.98 1.78
C ASP A 203 -15.26 5.37 2.11
N ALA A 204 -14.35 6.32 2.36
CA ALA A 204 -14.72 7.65 2.85
C ALA A 204 -13.83 8.76 2.26
N ALA A 205 -14.44 9.70 1.54
CA ALA A 205 -13.76 10.94 1.19
C ALA A 205 -13.73 11.86 2.43
N LEU A 206 -12.54 12.18 2.92
CA LEU A 206 -12.37 13.10 4.05
C LEU A 206 -12.31 14.55 3.58
N SER A 207 -11.78 14.79 2.38
CA SER A 207 -11.73 16.10 1.75
C SER A 207 -11.69 15.97 0.22
N THR A 208 -11.57 17.10 -0.48
CA THR A 208 -11.31 17.09 -1.94
C THR A 208 -9.95 16.49 -2.30
N LYS A 209 -9.02 16.45 -1.34
CA LYS A 209 -7.65 15.95 -1.51
C LYS A 209 -7.38 14.60 -0.85
N SER A 210 -8.26 14.09 0.02
CA SER A 210 -7.97 12.87 0.80
C SER A 210 -9.15 11.91 0.85
N ARG A 211 -8.86 10.61 0.71
CA ARG A 211 -9.86 9.53 0.73
C ARG A 211 -9.31 8.25 1.34
N CYS A 212 -10.06 7.70 2.28
CA CYS A 212 -9.91 6.33 2.76
C CYS A 212 -10.55 5.37 1.74
N VAL A 213 -9.87 4.27 1.42
CA VAL A 213 -10.27 3.28 0.42
C VAL A 213 -10.28 1.90 1.08
N PHE A 214 -11.39 1.19 0.91
CA PHE A 214 -11.52 -0.19 1.34
C PHE A 214 -12.03 -1.04 0.18
N CYS A 215 -13.34 -1.17 0.01
CA CYS A 215 -13.97 -2.02 -1.00
C CYS A 215 -14.09 -1.36 -2.38
N ASP A 216 -14.01 -0.03 -2.44
CA ASP A 216 -14.11 0.68 -3.72
C ASP A 216 -12.94 0.33 -4.66
N VAL A 217 -13.24 0.40 -5.96
CA VAL A 217 -12.25 0.33 -7.04
C VAL A 217 -12.23 1.66 -7.75
N ILE A 218 -11.29 2.52 -7.36
CA ILE A 218 -11.22 3.91 -7.81
C ILE A 218 -10.36 4.00 -9.07
N PRO A 219 -10.92 4.36 -10.24
CA PRO A 219 -10.11 4.67 -11.41
C PRO A 219 -9.39 6.00 -11.21
N MET A 220 -8.09 6.00 -11.48
CA MET A 220 -7.28 7.21 -11.55
C MET A 220 -7.43 7.87 -12.91
N LYS A 221 -7.17 9.18 -12.97
CA LYS A 221 -7.29 10.00 -14.18
C LYS A 221 -5.96 10.62 -14.53
#